data_AF-A0A376U5T9-F1
#
_entry.id   AF-A0A376U5T9-F1
#
_cell.length_a   1.000
_cell.length_b   1.000
_cell.length_c   1.000
_cell.angle_alpha   90.00
_cell.angle_beta   90.00
_cell.angle_gamma   90.00
#
_symmetry.space_group_name_H-M   'P 1'
#
loop_
_entity.id
_entity.type
_entity.pdbx_description
1 polymer ?
#
loop_
_entity_poly.entity_id
_entity_poly.type
_entity_poly.pdbx_seq_one_letter_code
_entity_poly.pdbx_strand_id
1 'polypeptide(L)'
;MLDKGRDLDWVQLEYNIILTVVSVISLISLVIWESTSENPILDLSLFKSRNFTIGIVSITCAYLFYSGAIVLMPQLLQETMGIMRYGPGLAYAPIGIMPLLISPLIGRYGNKIDMRLLVTFSF
;
A
#
# COMPACT_ATOMS: atom_id res chain seq x y z
N MET A 1 4.29 -1.63 -14.22
CA MET A 1 3.22 -2.17 -15.08
C MET A 1 2.13 -1.13 -15.33
N LEU A 2 1.62 -0.42 -14.31
CA LEU A 2 0.64 0.67 -14.47
C LEU A 2 1.21 1.97 -15.05
N ASP A 3 2.48 2.26 -14.81
CA ASP A 3 3.13 3.52 -15.20
C ASP A 3 3.31 3.69 -16.72
N LYS A 4 3.32 2.58 -17.47
CA LYS A 4 3.44 2.56 -18.95
C LYS A 4 2.13 2.28 -19.68
N GLY A 5 1.00 2.18 -18.97
CA GLY A 5 -0.26 1.76 -19.59
C GLY A 5 -0.69 2.67 -20.75
N ARG A 6 -0.39 3.98 -20.69
CA ARG A 6 -0.75 4.93 -21.76
C ARG A 6 0.01 4.67 -23.07
N ASP A 7 1.21 4.13 -23.00
CA ASP A 7 2.04 3.81 -24.17
C ASP A 7 1.86 2.35 -24.62
N LEU A 8 1.33 1.50 -23.75
CA LEU A 8 1.10 0.07 -23.96
C LEU A 8 -0.36 -0.22 -23.60
N ASP A 9 -1.24 -0.21 -24.61
CA ASP A 9 -2.69 -0.44 -24.47
C ASP A 9 -3.02 -1.35 -23.27
N TRP A 10 -3.48 -0.72 -22.18
CA TRP A 10 -3.52 -1.22 -20.80
C TRP A 10 -4.06 -2.66 -20.65
N VAL A 11 -4.94 -3.05 -21.58
CA VAL A 11 -5.75 -4.28 -21.57
C VAL A 11 -5.43 -5.21 -22.75
N GLN A 12 -4.60 -4.80 -23.73
CA GLN A 12 -4.37 -5.59 -24.95
C GLN A 12 -3.20 -6.56 -24.86
N LEU A 13 -2.25 -6.34 -23.94
CA LEU A 13 -1.17 -7.29 -23.71
C LEU A 13 -1.71 -8.51 -22.94
N GLU A 14 -1.85 -9.66 -23.61
CA GLU A 14 -2.32 -10.93 -23.05
C GLU A 14 -1.69 -11.27 -21.67
N TYR A 15 -0.42 -10.87 -21.48
CA TYR A 15 0.33 -11.01 -20.24
C TYR A 15 -0.32 -10.33 -19.01
N ASN A 16 -0.87 -9.12 -19.16
CA ASN A 16 -1.48 -8.40 -18.02
C ASN A 16 -2.76 -9.10 -17.56
N ILE A 17 -3.57 -9.58 -18.51
CA ILE A 17 -4.79 -10.33 -18.20
C ILE A 17 -4.45 -11.62 -17.45
N ILE A 18 -3.44 -12.37 -17.93
CA ILE A 18 -2.98 -13.60 -17.27
C ILE A 18 -2.56 -13.31 -15.82
N LEU A 19 -1.78 -12.26 -15.58
CA LEU A 19 -1.35 -11.90 -14.23
C LEU A 19 -2.52 -11.48 -13.32
N THR A 20 -3.47 -10.71 -13.84
CA THR A 20 -4.68 -10.35 -13.08
C THR A 20 -5.48 -11.60 -12.71
N VAL A 21 -5.68 -12.51 -13.66
CA VAL A 21 -6.39 -13.77 -13.41
C VAL A 21 -5.64 -14.63 -12.39
N VAL A 22 -4.34 -14.81 -12.54
CA VAL A 22 -3.50 -15.56 -11.59
C VAL A 22 -3.54 -14.93 -10.19
N SER A 23 -3.46 -13.61 -10.09
CA SER A 23 -3.57 -12.89 -8.82
C SER A 23 -4.92 -13.14 -8.15
N VAL A 24 -6.03 -13.02 -8.88
CA VAL A 24 -7.38 -13.27 -8.35
C VAL A 24 -7.55 -14.73 -7.92
N ILE A 25 -7.14 -15.69 -8.75
CA ILE A 25 -7.21 -17.12 -8.43
C ILE A 25 -6.37 -17.42 -7.18
N SER A 26 -5.17 -16.87 -7.09
CA SER A 26 -4.28 -17.10 -5.93
C SER A 26 -4.88 -16.55 -4.64
N LEU A 27 -5.51 -15.37 -4.71
CA LEU A 27 -6.16 -14.73 -3.56
C LEU A 27 -7.37 -15.53 -3.09
N ILE A 28 -8.21 -16.01 -4.02
CA ILE A 28 -9.34 -16.90 -3.71
C ILE A 28 -8.84 -18.21 -3.10
N SER A 29 -7.82 -18.81 -3.71
CA SER A 29 -7.23 -20.07 -3.24
C SER A 29 -6.68 -19.94 -1.82
N LEU A 30 -6.02 -18.82 -1.52
CA LEU A 30 -5.52 -18.50 -0.18
C LEU A 30 -6.66 -18.40 0.83
N VAL A 31 -7.76 -17.71 0.51
CA VAL A 31 -8.91 -17.58 1.42
C VAL A 31 -9.54 -18.94 1.70
N ILE A 32 -9.73 -19.78 0.68
CA ILE A 32 -10.29 -21.14 0.82
C ILE A 32 -9.37 -22.02 1.67
N TRP A 33 -8.06 -21.98 1.39
CA TRP A 33 -7.06 -22.77 2.10
C TRP A 33 -6.96 -22.39 3.57
N GLU A 34 -6.84 -21.09 3.87
CA GLU A 34 -6.79 -20.60 5.25
C GLU A 34 -8.10 -20.86 6.00
N SER A 35 -9.26 -20.80 5.33
CA SER A 35 -10.55 -21.10 5.97
C SER A 35 -10.73 -22.58 6.33
N THR A 36 -10.01 -23.49 5.66
CA THR A 36 -10.15 -24.95 5.80
C THR A 36 -8.97 -25.59 6.53
N SER A 37 -7.88 -24.86 6.74
CA SER A 37 -6.68 -25.36 7.42
C SER A 37 -6.93 -25.59 8.92
N GLU A 38 -6.39 -26.67 9.48
CA GLU A 38 -6.41 -26.93 10.93
C GLU A 38 -5.53 -25.94 11.71
N ASN A 39 -4.47 -25.41 11.08
CA ASN A 39 -3.58 -24.41 11.65
C ASN A 39 -3.47 -23.23 10.67
N PRO A 40 -4.47 -22.32 10.66
CA PRO A 40 -4.44 -21.16 9.78
C PRO A 40 -3.34 -20.19 10.21
N ILE A 41 -2.59 -19.66 9.23
CA ILE A 41 -1.63 -18.58 9.44
C ILE A 41 -2.39 -17.26 9.63
N LEU A 42 -3.52 -17.11 8.94
CA LEU A 42 -4.39 -15.95 9.02
C LEU A 42 -5.71 -16.30 9.69
N ASP A 43 -5.96 -15.71 10.86
CA ASP A 43 -7.26 -15.84 11.52
C ASP A 43 -8.32 -14.97 10.82
N LEU A 44 -9.02 -15.58 9.85
CA LEU A 44 -10.09 -14.94 9.09
C LEU A 44 -11.32 -14.59 9.96
N SER A 45 -11.43 -15.14 11.18
CA SER A 45 -12.53 -14.80 12.09
C SER A 45 -12.48 -13.33 12.55
N LEU A 46 -11.30 -12.70 12.50
CA LEU A 46 -11.10 -11.29 12.83
C LEU A 46 -11.93 -10.36 11.93
N PHE A 47 -12.14 -10.74 10.66
CA PHE A 47 -12.98 -9.98 9.72
C PHE A 47 -14.47 -9.97 10.09
N LYS A 48 -14.92 -10.79 11.05
CA LYS A 48 -16.27 -10.68 11.62
C LYS A 48 -16.41 -9.43 12.51
N SER A 49 -15.30 -8.91 13.05
CA SER A 49 -15.31 -7.69 13.85
C SER A 49 -15.36 -6.45 12.94
N ARG A 50 -16.39 -5.62 13.12
CA ARG A 50 -16.57 -4.40 12.32
C ARG A 50 -15.36 -3.46 12.42
N ASN A 51 -14.77 -3.33 13.61
CA ASN A 51 -13.62 -2.45 13.82
C ASN A 51 -12.38 -2.94 13.07
N PHE A 52 -12.17 -4.26 13.02
CA PHE A 52 -11.05 -4.86 12.30
C PHE A 52 -11.21 -4.68 10.79
N THR A 53 -12.39 -4.99 10.25
CA THR A 53 -12.68 -4.84 8.82
C THR A 53 -12.60 -3.39 8.37
N ILE A 54 -13.15 -2.44 9.13
CA ILE A 54 -13.00 -1.01 8.83
C ILE A 54 -11.53 -0.60 8.87
N GLY A 55 -10.77 -1.05 9.89
CA GLY A 55 -9.34 -0.76 9.99
C GLY A 55 -8.55 -1.23 8.77
N ILE A 56 -8.80 -2.47 8.32
CA ILE A 56 -8.15 -3.04 7.14
C ILE A 56 -8.56 -2.31 5.86
N VAL A 57 -9.86 -2.06 5.66
CA VAL A 57 -10.33 -1.33 4.47
C VAL A 57 -9.72 0.07 4.42
N SER A 58 -9.69 0.78 5.55
CA SER A 58 -9.08 2.11 5.64
C SER A 58 -7.59 2.09 5.30
N ILE A 59 -6.81 1.16 5.86
CA ILE A 59 -5.37 1.09 5.57
C ILE A 59 -5.10 0.66 4.13
N THR A 60 -5.89 -0.27 3.58
CA THR A 60 -5.78 -0.67 2.17
C THR A 60 -6.07 0.51 1.25
N CYS A 61 -7.15 1.27 1.50
CA CYS A 61 -7.46 2.48 0.74
C CYS A 61 -6.33 3.52 0.85
N ALA A 62 -5.84 3.79 2.07
CA ALA A 62 -4.75 4.73 2.28
C ALA A 62 -3.48 4.33 1.50
N TYR A 63 -3.09 3.05 1.55
CA TYR A 63 -1.95 2.54 0.79
C TYR A 63 -2.16 2.58 -0.72
N LEU A 64 -3.39 2.35 -1.20
CA LEU A 64 -3.73 2.46 -2.61
C LEU A 64 -3.50 3.89 -3.11
N PHE A 65 -4.01 4.90 -2.40
CA PHE A 65 -3.75 6.31 -2.74
C PHE A 65 -2.27 6.68 -2.60
N TYR A 66 -1.62 6.27 -1.50
CA TYR A 66 -0.22 6.52 -1.26
C TYR A 66 0.68 5.96 -2.37
N SER A 67 0.40 4.74 -2.85
CA SER A 67 1.15 4.11 -3.93
C SER A 67 1.05 4.86 -5.27
N GLY A 68 -0.09 5.52 -5.53
CA GLY A 68 -0.23 6.41 -6.68
C GLY A 68 0.52 7.72 -6.48
N ALA A 69 0.36 8.34 -5.31
CA ALA A 69 0.99 9.63 -5.00
C ALA A 69 2.53 9.57 -5.07
N ILE A 70 3.15 8.49 -4.60
CA ILE A 70 4.61 8.34 -4.59
C ILE A 70 5.23 8.29 -6.00
N VAL A 71 4.45 7.90 -7.02
CA VAL A 71 4.88 7.86 -8.42
C VAL A 71 4.48 9.14 -9.14
N LEU A 72 3.23 9.56 -9.00
CA LEU A 72 2.66 10.67 -9.76
C LEU A 72 3.24 12.03 -9.36
N MET A 73 3.54 12.25 -8.08
CA MET A 73 4.05 13.54 -7.62
C MET A 73 5.47 13.86 -8.10
N PRO A 74 6.46 12.98 -7.98
CA PRO A 74 7.77 13.26 -8.56
C PRO A 74 7.71 13.37 -10.09
N GLN A 75 6.80 12.65 -10.75
CA GLN A 75 6.56 12.83 -12.19
C GLN A 75 5.97 14.22 -12.51
N LEU A 76 4.95 14.66 -11.77
CA LEU A 76 4.35 15.99 -11.94
C LEU A 76 5.39 17.10 -11.70
N LEU A 77 6.23 16.98 -10.68
CA LEU A 77 7.31 17.92 -10.40
C LEU A 77 8.34 17.96 -11.56
N GLN A 78 8.64 16.81 -12.17
CA GLN A 78 9.50 16.74 -13.36
C GLN A 78 8.86 17.44 -14.56
N GLU A 79 7.58 17.18 -14.83
CA GLU A 79 6.85 17.73 -15.98
C GLU A 79 6.58 19.24 -15.87
N THR A 80 6.25 19.73 -14.68
CA THR A 80 5.81 21.13 -14.49
C THR A 80 6.93 22.09 -14.12
N MET A 81 7.92 21.65 -13.33
CA MET A 81 8.92 22.57 -12.78
C MET A 81 10.25 22.59 -13.56
N GLY A 82 10.42 21.72 -14.58
CA GLY A 82 11.65 21.67 -15.39
C GLY A 82 12.93 21.42 -14.58
N ILE A 83 12.80 20.95 -13.34
CA ILE A 83 13.92 20.75 -12.41
C ILE A 83 14.81 19.62 -12.94
N MET A 84 16.13 19.81 -12.85
CA MET A 84 17.17 18.82 -13.20
C MET A 84 16.78 17.41 -12.74
N ARG A 85 17.07 16.38 -13.56
CA ARG A 85 16.66 14.95 -13.40
C ARG A 85 16.76 14.34 -11.99
N TYR A 86 17.54 14.91 -11.07
CA TYR A 86 17.74 14.43 -9.70
C TYR A 86 16.92 15.16 -8.63
N GLY A 87 16.44 16.37 -8.90
CA GLY A 87 15.77 17.23 -7.92
C GLY A 87 14.44 16.66 -7.39
N PRO A 88 13.56 16.13 -8.25
CA PRO A 88 12.27 15.57 -7.81
C PRO A 88 12.42 14.32 -6.94
N GLY A 89 13.43 13.49 -7.20
CA GLY A 89 13.77 12.34 -6.35
C GLY A 89 14.28 12.76 -4.97
N LEU A 90 15.15 13.78 -4.91
CA LEU A 90 15.62 14.35 -3.64
C LEU A 90 14.50 15.06 -2.86
N ALA A 91 13.57 15.71 -3.54
CA ALA A 91 12.41 16.35 -2.92
C ALA A 91 11.44 15.32 -2.31
N TYR A 92 11.32 14.15 -2.94
CA TYR A 92 10.50 13.03 -2.43
C TYR A 92 11.24 12.11 -1.46
N ALA A 93 12.57 12.14 -1.41
CA ALA A 93 13.38 11.29 -0.53
C ALA A 93 13.02 11.37 0.97
N PRO A 94 12.68 12.54 1.56
CA PRO A 94 12.28 12.63 2.96
C PRO A 94 11.07 11.76 3.32
N ILE A 95 10.18 11.46 2.38
CA ILE A 95 9.00 10.61 2.62
C ILE A 95 9.40 9.19 3.06
N GLY A 96 10.53 8.66 2.57
CA GLY A 96 11.05 7.36 3.01
C GLY A 96 11.90 7.45 4.29
N ILE A 97 12.57 8.58 4.51
CA ILE A 97 13.49 8.77 5.65
C ILE A 97 12.73 9.05 6.96
N MET A 98 11.65 9.83 6.90
CA MET A 98 10.88 10.18 8.10
C MET A 98 10.29 8.95 8.83
N PRO A 99 9.63 7.99 8.14
CA PRO A 99 9.16 6.76 8.78
C PRO A 99 10.29 5.94 9.39
N LEU A 100 11.48 5.89 8.76
CA LEU A 100 12.65 5.18 9.28
C LEU A 100 13.11 5.77 10.62
N LEU A 101 13.13 7.09 10.74
CA LEU A 101 13.52 7.80 11.97
C LEU A 101 12.45 7.71 13.06
N ILE A 102 11.17 7.74 12.67
CA ILE A 102 10.03 7.75 13.60
C ILE A 102 9.68 6.34 14.09
N SER A 103 9.88 5.29 13.28
CA SER A 103 9.62 3.88 13.62
C SER A 103 10.21 3.42 14.96
N PRO A 104 11.52 3.63 15.26
CA PRO A 104 12.08 3.24 16.56
C PRO A 104 11.49 4.05 17.73
N LEU A 105 11.07 5.30 17.49
CA LEU A 105 10.40 6.11 18.50
C LEU A 105 9.02 5.54 18.83
N ILE A 106 8.22 5.21 17.80
CA ILE A 106 6.91 4.57 17.98
C ILE A 106 7.07 3.19 18.62
N GLY A 107 8.05 2.38 18.22
CA GLY A 107 8.31 1.08 18.84
C GLY A 107 8.68 1.19 20.32
N ARG A 108 9.42 2.24 20.71
CA ARG A 108 9.84 2.47 22.10
C ARG A 108 8.75 3.07 22.98
N TYR A 109 7.94 3.98 22.45
CA TYR A 109 6.95 4.75 23.22
C TYR A 109 5.50 4.37 22.95
N GLY A 110 5.23 3.52 21.95
CA GLY A 110 3.88 3.15 21.50
C GLY A 110 3.03 2.50 22.59
N ASN A 111 3.63 1.69 23.47
CA ASN A 111 2.91 1.08 24.61
C ASN A 111 2.45 2.09 25.67
N LYS A 112 2.92 3.34 25.61
CA LYS A 112 2.53 4.43 26.52
C LYS A 112 1.53 5.41 25.90
N ILE A 113 1.28 5.31 24.59
CA ILE A 113 0.41 6.19 23.82
C ILE A 113 -0.85 5.41 23.49
N ASP A 114 -2.03 6.03 23.59
CA ASP A 114 -3.26 5.38 23.13
C ASP A 114 -3.15 5.11 21.62
N MET A 115 -3.15 3.83 21.26
CA MET A 115 -3.01 3.38 19.88
C MET A 115 -4.12 3.95 18.98
N ARG A 116 -5.31 4.25 19.54
CA ARG A 116 -6.42 4.87 18.79
C ARG A 116 -6.10 6.30 18.39
N LEU A 117 -5.50 7.07 19.29
CA LEU A 117 -5.05 8.44 18.99
C LEU A 117 -3.93 8.40 17.95
N LEU A 118 -2.95 7.51 18.15
CA LEU A 118 -1.84 7.38 17.22
C LEU A 118 -2.33 7.06 15.81
N VAL A 119 -3.22 6.07 15.64
CA VAL A 119 -3.80 5.71 14.33
C VAL A 119 -4.61 6.86 13.73
N THR A 120 -5.31 7.66 14.53
CA THR A 120 -6.11 8.80 14.03
C THR A 120 -5.22 9.92 13.46
N PHE A 121 -4.02 10.11 14.00
CA PHE A 121 -3.07 11.16 13.57
C PHE A 121 -1.97 10.66 12.61
N SER A 122 -1.92 9.36 12.30
CA SER A 122 -0.83 8.76 11.50
C SER A 122 -1.05 8.81 9.99
N PHE A 123 -2.17 9.37 9.52
CA PHE A 123 -2.51 9.56 8.10
C PHE A 123 -2.59 11.06 7.77
#